data_AF-A0A536UNF6-F1
#
_entry.id   AF-A0A536UNF6-F1
#
_cell.length_a   1.000
_cell.length_b   1.000
_cell.length_c   1.000
_cell.angle_alpha   90.00
_cell.angle_beta   90.00
_cell.angle_gamma   90.00
#
_symmetry.space_group_name_H-M   'P 1'
#
loop_
_entity.id
_entity.type
_entity.pdbx_description
1 polymer ?
#
loop_
_entity_poly.entity_id
_entity_poly.type
_entity_poly.pdbx_seq_one_letter_code
_entity_poly.pdbx_strand_id
1 'polypeptide(L)' 'EPPGTAAMLAVSDAETGVRRTLWLRDDVRVRWRDAVKARRAELHALFEARGMAPFHLRGRFDAEALTRHFLEAVT' A
#
# COMPACT_ATOMS: atom_id res chain seq x y z
N GLU A 1 -1.55 2.30 5.77
CA GLU A 1 -2.87 2.23 6.42
C GLU A 1 -3.29 3.64 6.80
N PRO A 2 -4.60 3.98 6.89
CA PRO A 2 -5.00 5.29 7.38
C PRO A 2 -4.71 5.44 8.88
N PRO A 3 -4.57 6.68 9.41
CA PRO A 3 -4.44 6.94 10.84
C PRO A 3 -5.53 6.30 11.70
N GLY A 4 -5.20 6.05 12.97
CA GLY A 4 -6.08 5.39 13.94
C GLY A 4 -7.31 6.19 14.36
N THR A 5 -7.28 7.51 14.20
CA THR A 5 -8.36 8.44 14.57
C THR A 5 -8.61 9.45 13.44
N ALA A 6 -9.75 10.16 13.52
CA ALA A 6 -10.01 11.30 12.64
C ALA A 6 -8.91 12.36 12.79
N ALA A 7 -8.35 12.81 11.67
CA ALA A 7 -7.19 13.68 11.68
C ALA A 7 -7.11 14.54 10.41
N MET A 8 -6.41 15.66 10.52
CA MET A 8 -6.00 16.45 9.37
C MET A 8 -4.71 15.84 8.80
N LEU A 9 -4.73 15.54 7.52
CA LEU A 9 -3.62 14.89 6.81
C LEU A 9 -3.09 15.80 5.72
N ALA A 10 -1.78 16.03 5.73
CA ALA A 10 -1.07 16.52 4.56
C ALA A 10 -0.75 15.33 3.65
N VAL A 11 -1.36 15.28 2.48
CA VAL A 11 -1.17 14.22 1.49
C VAL A 11 -0.45 14.80 0.28
N SER A 12 0.57 14.09 -0.19
CA SER A 12 1.18 14.37 -1.50
C SER A 12 0.60 13.39 -2.50
N ASP A 13 0.06 13.90 -3.59
CA ASP A 13 -0.36 13.08 -4.72
C ASP A 13 0.89 12.43 -5.35
N ALA A 14 0.91 11.10 -5.40
CA ALA A 14 2.10 10.35 -5.82
C ALA A 14 2.39 10.48 -7.34
N GLU A 15 1.40 10.86 -8.14
CA GLU A 15 1.52 10.96 -9.60
C GLU A 15 1.87 12.39 -10.02
N THR A 16 1.34 13.39 -9.33
CA THR A 16 1.48 14.82 -9.70
C THR A 16 2.37 15.62 -8.74
N GLY A 17 2.69 15.07 -7.57
CA GLY A 17 3.47 15.76 -6.52
C GLY A 17 2.71 16.86 -5.78
N VAL A 18 1.45 17.13 -6.14
CA VAL A 18 0.65 18.19 -5.52
C VAL A 18 0.37 17.86 -4.05
N ARG A 19 0.63 18.81 -3.16
CA ARG A 19 0.30 18.70 -1.74
C ARG A 19 -1.11 19.21 -1.46
N ARG A 20 -1.89 18.44 -0.71
CA ARG A 20 -3.24 18.79 -0.28
C ARG A 20 -3.42 18.51 1.20
N THR A 21 -4.18 19.35 1.88
CA THR A 21 -4.61 19.11 3.26
C THR A 21 -6.02 18.57 3.24
N LEU A 22 -6.24 17.40 3.82
CA LEU A 22 -7.53 16.71 3.84
C LEU A 22 -7.96 16.44 5.28
N TRP A 23 -9.26 16.57 5.54
CA TRP A 23 -9.86 16.10 6.79
C TRP A 23 -10.33 14.66 6.63
N LEU A 24 -9.75 13.73 7.39
CA LEU A 24 -10.04 12.31 7.29
C LEU A 24 -11.11 11.90 8.32
N ARG A 25 -12.37 11.96 7.90
CA ARG A 25 -13.52 11.48 8.67
C ARG A 25 -13.53 9.95 8.74
N ASP A 26 -14.27 9.38 9.69
CA ASP A 26 -14.30 7.93 9.92
C ASP A 26 -14.86 7.12 8.74
N ASP A 27 -15.86 7.63 8.03
CA ASP A 27 -16.39 7.04 6.80
C ASP A 27 -15.32 6.98 5.69
N VAL A 28 -14.55 8.06 5.54
CA VAL A 28 -13.42 8.11 4.61
C VAL A 28 -12.33 7.11 5.00
N ARG A 29 -12.08 6.89 6.30
CA ARG A 29 -11.13 5.88 6.80
C ARG A 29 -11.56 4.46 6.46
N VAL A 30 -12.85 4.14 6.60
CA VAL A 30 -13.39 2.83 6.20
C VAL A 30 -13.19 2.64 4.70
N ARG A 31 -13.63 3.60 3.88
CA ARG A 31 -13.47 3.55 2.43
C ARG A 31 -12.01 3.43 1.98
N TRP A 32 -11.09 4.13 2.67
CA TRP A 32 -9.66 3.97 2.43
C TRP A 32 -9.23 2.52 2.63
N ARG A 33 -9.53 1.94 3.80
CA ARG A 33 -9.13 0.55 4.13
C ARG A 33 -9.67 -0.44 3.09
N ASP A 34 -10.93 -0.28 2.70
CA ASP A 34 -11.56 -1.13 1.70
C ASP A 34 -10.90 -0.98 0.32
N ALA A 35 -10.64 0.26 -0.11
CA ALA A 35 -9.94 0.53 -1.36
C ALA A 35 -8.52 -0.04 -1.38
N VAL A 36 -7.77 0.07 -0.27
CA VAL A 36 -6.43 -0.55 -0.14
C VAL A 36 -6.52 -2.07 -0.18
N LYS A 37 -7.50 -2.67 0.48
CA LYS A 37 -7.72 -4.13 0.44
C LYS A 37 -8.05 -4.61 -0.97
N ALA A 38 -8.97 -3.93 -1.66
CA ALA A 38 -9.34 -4.23 -3.04
C ALA A 38 -8.13 -4.12 -3.97
N ARG A 39 -7.39 -3.00 -3.90
CA ARG A 39 -6.18 -2.79 -4.71
C ARG A 39 -5.10 -3.84 -4.45
N ARG A 40 -4.91 -4.27 -3.21
CA ARG A 40 -3.98 -5.36 -2.90
C ARG A 40 -4.40 -6.67 -3.53
N ALA A 41 -5.69 -7.00 -3.51
CA ALA A 41 -6.21 -8.21 -4.14
C ALA A 41 -6.01 -8.19 -5.67
N GLU A 42 -6.28 -7.05 -6.32
CA GLU A 42 -6.01 -6.86 -7.76
C GLU A 42 -4.55 -7.09 -8.10
N LEU A 43 -3.63 -6.47 -7.34
CA LEU A 43 -2.20 -6.64 -7.57
C LEU A 43 -1.79 -8.09 -7.34
N HIS A 44 -2.25 -8.72 -6.26
CA HIS A 44 -1.96 -10.13 -6.00
C HIS A 44 -2.38 -11.02 -7.16
N ALA A 45 -3.59 -10.85 -7.69
CA ALA A 45 -4.06 -11.59 -8.86
C ALA A 45 -3.18 -11.36 -10.10
N LEU A 46 -2.68 -10.14 -10.32
CA LEU A 46 -1.79 -9.82 -11.45
C LEU A 46 -0.41 -10.49 -11.34
N PHE A 47 0.13 -10.61 -10.13
CA PHE A 47 1.41 -11.28 -9.85
C PHE A 47 1.25 -12.81 -9.97
N GLU A 48 0.20 -13.37 -9.36
CA GLU A 48 -0.14 -14.80 -9.45
C GLU A 48 -0.34 -15.25 -10.90
N ALA A 49 -1.05 -14.47 -11.71
CA ALA A 49 -1.26 -14.76 -13.14
C ALA A 49 0.05 -14.83 -13.95
N ARG A 50 1.16 -14.35 -13.39
CA ARG A 50 2.50 -14.38 -13.98
C ARG A 50 3.45 -15.34 -13.25
N GLY A 51 2.95 -16.13 -12.30
CA GLY A 51 3.76 -17.05 -11.49
C GLY A 51 4.75 -16.34 -10.58
N MET A 52 4.45 -15.11 -10.15
CA MET A 52 5.32 -14.33 -9.28
C MET A 52 4.66 -14.09 -7.93
N ALA A 53 5.45 -14.15 -6.85
CA ALA A 53 5.00 -13.75 -5.53
C ALA A 53 5.11 -12.22 -5.34
N PRO A 54 4.06 -11.51 -4.90
CA PRO A 54 4.12 -10.07 -4.65
C PRO A 54 4.92 -9.74 -3.38
N PHE A 55 5.78 -8.72 -3.44
CA PHE A 55 6.44 -8.15 -2.25
C PHE A 55 5.64 -6.97 -1.68
N HIS A 56 5.39 -6.97 -0.37
CA HIS A 56 4.66 -5.90 0.29
C HIS A 56 5.56 -5.04 1.18
N LEU A 57 5.93 -3.85 0.68
CA LEU A 57 6.64 -2.87 1.49
C LEU A 57 5.72 -2.27 2.56
N ARG A 58 6.06 -2.48 3.84
CA ARG A 58 5.34 -1.90 4.99
C ARG A 58 6.30 -1.08 5.83
N GLY A 59 5.95 0.18 6.09
CA GLY A 59 6.79 1.08 6.88
C GLY A 59 8.02 1.53 6.08
N ARG A 60 9.21 1.33 6.64
CA ARG A 60 10.47 1.72 6.00
C ARG A 60 10.94 0.65 5.02
N PHE A 61 11.67 1.08 3.99
CA PHE A 61 12.39 0.15 3.12
C PHE A 61 13.40 -0.68 3.92
N ASP A 62 13.30 -1.99 3.74
CA ASP A 62 14.22 -2.99 4.29
C ASP A 62 14.82 -3.77 3.11
N ALA A 63 16.11 -3.54 2.86
CA ALA A 63 16.84 -4.16 1.75
C ALA A 63 17.01 -5.67 1.95
N GLU A 64 17.13 -6.12 3.20
CA GLU A 64 17.33 -7.53 3.52
C GLU A 64 16.04 -8.31 3.29
N ALA A 65 14.90 -7.77 3.73
CA ALA A 65 13.59 -8.36 3.47
C ALA A 65 13.29 -8.50 1.98
N LEU A 66 13.67 -7.49 1.18
CA LEU A 66 13.52 -7.55 -0.28
C LEU A 66 14.43 -8.60 -0.91
N THR A 67 15.68 -8.69 -0.46
CA THR A 67 16.64 -9.68 -0.96
C THR A 67 16.16 -11.10 -0.66
N ARG A 68 15.70 -11.34 0.57
CA ARG A 68 15.14 -12.63 0.99
C ARG A 68 13.93 -13.05 0.15
N HIS A 69 13.01 -12.13 -0.11
CA HIS A 69 11.85 -12.37 -0.99
C HIS A 69 12.26 -12.88 -2.37
N PHE A 70 13.28 -12.27 -2.99
CA PHE A 70 13.76 -12.72 -4.30
C PHE A 70 14.46 -14.07 -4.25
N LEU A 71 15.22 -14.37 -3.19
CA LEU A 71 15.87 -15.68 -3.03
C LEU A 71 14.85 -16.79 -2.81
N GLU A 72 13.81 -16.55 -2.01
CA GLU A 72 12.74 -17.51 -1.74
C GLU A 72 11.87 -17.76 -2.99
N ALA A 73 11.68 -16.75 -3.85
CA ALA A 73 10.88 -16.86 -5.07
C ALA A 73 11.55 -17.64 -6.22
N VAL A 74 12.85 -17.93 -6.14
CA VAL A 74 13.62 -18.67 -7.18
C VAL A 74 13.63 -20.19 -6.90
N THR A 75 13.12 -20.63 -5.75
CA THR A 75 13.11 -22.04 -5.32
C THR A 75 11.79 -22.73 -5.65
#